data_AF-A0A819YZA2-F1
#
_entry.id   AF-A0A819YZA2-F1
#
_cell.length_a   1.000
_cell.length_b   1.000
_cell.length_c   1.000
_cell.angle_alpha   90.00
_cell.angle_beta   90.00
_cell.angle_gamma   90.00
#
_symmetry.space_group_name_H-M   'P 1'
#
loop_
_entity.id
_entity.type
_entity.pdbx_description
1 polymer ?
#
loop_
_entity_poly.entity_id
_entity_poly.type
_entity_poly.pdbx_seq_one_letter_code
_entity_poly.pdbx_strand_id
1 'polypeptide(L)'
;MIFIFVLILSVGIFEQTVQADTQRSNSNGIRRAHRATDEKLLLSPSATPLASSIECKADVQKYCAKGTAQAVTNLKVLQCVDDLDNAVNLISKECQNRIYKFKYNMTHDVRFDDGAVKYCAKDIKYLDECNDHTDERGTGRLVSCLYDRLSNITEPSCRNFINQLQSVIFTDWRLSEYFSTACLADITELKCGRLDDDSDTLPHNQGAVIACLSKKHDGLSKLCLKHIFRLHEMQSNDYHLDRALYYACRDDRERLCSQVSSGNGQVYRCLYDQKFNTMMSADCRKEVHRRQKVVVTNALLDAPFVRACSIEMREHKCVANPQDPDTHLSLVNLLLCLEGTMKKGNNIKDDCRREMLMHRRMLMSDYAVSPEIVAKCKTEMVQHCSSLYQQGASGTVEQRGGRMIHCLLNAARKEKTFSPACLTSVKTLVVAVDPGNDIRADPLLETACRSVIDTLCARIKPGDSNIILCLMDNLKNNRMTDECEDRLMEVAYFMSRDWRLTPRLMRSCQKNLINLCELPSDWSLTPNMSDVSLGEYLSCLYRHKKQLDNECRNEFQRIMRTRTTSVGLMPEIEDNCIEDLATCKNPEIKGE
;
A
#
# COMPACT_ATOMS: atom_id res chain seq x y z
N MET A 1 -35.04 25.35 61.00
CA MET A 1 -36.44 24.98 61.27
C MET A 1 -36.81 23.88 60.27
N ILE A 2 -37.13 22.63 60.57
CA ILE A 2 -37.39 21.82 61.77
C ILE A 2 -37.05 20.37 61.30
N PHE A 3 -36.00 19.75 61.85
CA PHE A 3 -36.01 18.48 62.62
C PHE A 3 -36.61 17.26 61.88
N ILE A 4 -35.87 16.20 61.56
CA ILE A 4 -35.31 15.14 62.45
C ILE A 4 -36.40 14.54 63.38
N PHE A 5 -36.44 13.20 63.45
CA PHE A 5 -37.40 12.26 64.07
C PHE A 5 -38.32 11.61 63.01
N VAL A 6 -38.27 10.31 62.70
CA VAL A 6 -38.10 9.14 63.58
C VAL A 6 -37.38 8.00 62.83
N LEU A 7 -36.23 7.60 63.38
CA LEU A 7 -35.68 6.24 63.34
C LEU A 7 -36.44 5.40 64.37
N ILE A 8 -36.64 4.10 64.08
CA ILE A 8 -36.75 2.91 64.98
C ILE A 8 -37.87 1.96 64.50
N LEU A 9 -37.55 0.66 64.53
CA LEU A 9 -38.26 -0.54 64.02
C LEU A 9 -37.84 -0.88 62.58
N SER A 10 -37.06 -1.90 62.27
CA SER A 10 -36.59 -3.05 63.05
C SER A 10 -35.49 -3.76 62.24
N VAL A 11 -34.30 -3.85 62.82
CA VAL A 11 -33.21 -4.75 62.42
C VAL A 11 -33.61 -6.18 62.77
N GLY A 12 -33.38 -7.15 61.88
CA GLY A 12 -33.26 -8.53 62.33
C GLY A 12 -33.47 -9.63 61.27
N ILE A 13 -32.36 -10.18 60.82
CA ILE A 13 -32.13 -11.63 60.67
C ILE A 13 -32.85 -12.33 59.49
N PHE A 14 -32.10 -12.65 58.43
CA PHE A 14 -32.42 -13.77 57.54
C PHE A 14 -31.12 -14.47 57.11
N GLU A 15 -30.66 -15.42 57.93
CA GLU A 15 -29.66 -16.41 57.56
C GLU A 15 -29.96 -17.74 58.27
N GLN A 16 -29.78 -18.85 57.53
CA GLN A 16 -29.98 -20.27 57.89
C GLN A 16 -31.47 -20.72 57.83
N THR A 17 -31.88 -21.76 57.10
CA THR A 17 -31.36 -23.13 57.04
C THR A 17 -31.97 -23.87 55.86
N VAL A 18 -31.13 -24.65 55.18
CA VAL A 18 -31.45 -25.63 54.13
C VAL A 18 -31.62 -27.00 54.78
N GLN A 19 -32.73 -27.69 54.52
CA GLN A 19 -32.88 -29.15 54.48
C GLN A 19 -34.25 -29.45 53.84
N ALA A 20 -34.28 -29.84 52.58
CA ALA A 20 -34.23 -31.23 52.10
C ALA A 20 -35.63 -31.86 52.09
N ASP A 21 -36.27 -31.86 50.92
CA ASP A 21 -37.19 -32.92 50.57
C ASP A 21 -36.97 -33.37 49.12
N THR A 22 -37.00 -34.69 48.95
CA THR A 22 -36.29 -35.43 47.92
C THR A 22 -37.29 -35.92 46.88
N GLN A 23 -37.30 -35.37 45.66
CA GLN A 23 -37.90 -36.03 44.51
C GLN A 23 -36.87 -36.24 43.40
N ARG A 24 -36.39 -37.47 43.38
CA ARG A 24 -35.46 -38.06 42.43
C ARG A 24 -36.23 -38.37 41.14
N SER A 25 -36.11 -37.52 40.12
CA SER A 25 -36.53 -37.86 38.75
C SER A 25 -35.44 -37.52 37.73
N ASN A 26 -34.65 -38.55 37.43
CA ASN A 26 -33.98 -38.88 36.17
C ASN A 26 -33.62 -37.78 35.14
N SER A 27 -32.98 -36.67 35.55
CA SER A 27 -32.49 -35.61 34.65
C SER A 27 -31.09 -35.85 34.05
N ASN A 28 -30.40 -36.93 34.44
CA ASN A 28 -29.04 -37.24 33.97
C ASN A 28 -29.00 -37.92 32.58
N GLY A 29 -30.12 -38.49 32.10
CA GLY A 29 -30.21 -39.11 30.77
C GLY A 29 -30.32 -38.09 29.64
N ILE A 30 -31.10 -37.02 29.84
CA ILE A 30 -31.42 -36.02 28.80
C ILE A 30 -30.25 -35.03 28.60
N ARG A 31 -29.54 -34.64 29.68
CA ARG A 31 -28.31 -33.82 29.57
C ARG A 31 -27.13 -34.57 28.93
N ARG A 32 -27.05 -35.89 29.09
CA ARG A 32 -26.04 -36.71 28.38
C ARG A 32 -26.39 -36.92 26.91
N ALA A 33 -27.67 -37.05 26.58
CA ALA A 33 -28.12 -37.20 25.19
C ALA A 33 -27.88 -35.94 24.36
N HIS A 34 -28.23 -34.74 24.87
CA HIS A 34 -27.94 -33.47 24.17
C HIS A 34 -26.43 -33.23 23.99
N ARG A 35 -25.63 -33.46 25.04
CA ARG A 35 -24.16 -33.31 24.99
C ARG A 35 -23.49 -34.30 24.01
N ALA A 36 -24.08 -35.49 23.81
CA ALA A 36 -23.55 -36.50 22.89
C ALA A 36 -23.99 -36.29 21.42
N THR A 37 -25.12 -35.62 21.16
CA THR A 37 -25.49 -35.20 19.80
C THR A 37 -24.76 -33.94 19.34
N ASP A 38 -24.45 -33.02 20.25
CA ASP A 38 -23.66 -31.80 19.96
C ASP A 38 -22.21 -32.14 19.58
N GLU A 39 -21.65 -33.22 20.15
CA GLU A 39 -20.29 -33.66 19.83
C GLU A 39 -20.19 -34.35 18.45
N LYS A 40 -21.30 -34.93 17.94
CA LYS A 40 -21.35 -35.63 16.65
C LYS A 40 -21.47 -34.69 15.44
N LEU A 41 -22.06 -33.51 15.58
CA LEU A 41 -22.17 -32.55 14.48
C LEU A 41 -20.80 -31.90 14.14
N LEU A 42 -19.89 -31.85 15.12
CA LEU A 42 -18.60 -31.14 15.06
C LEU A 42 -17.39 -32.04 14.75
N LEU A 43 -17.59 -33.35 14.58
CA LEU A 43 -16.54 -34.32 14.25
C LEU A 43 -16.26 -34.33 12.75
N SER A 44 -15.45 -33.41 12.24
CA SER A 44 -14.83 -33.53 10.91
C SER A 44 -14.02 -34.86 10.84
N PRO A 45 -14.28 -35.79 9.90
CA PRO A 45 -13.63 -37.10 9.89
C PRO A 45 -12.17 -37.09 9.41
N SER A 46 -11.62 -35.97 8.93
CA SER A 46 -10.34 -35.95 8.20
C SER A 46 -9.31 -34.95 8.70
N ALA A 47 -9.56 -34.26 9.82
CA ALA A 47 -8.62 -33.29 10.36
C ALA A 47 -8.01 -33.76 11.69
N THR A 48 -6.68 -33.85 11.74
CA THR A 48 -5.94 -33.96 13.00
C THR A 48 -6.45 -32.91 14.01
N PRO A 49 -6.81 -33.31 15.25
CA PRO A 49 -7.29 -32.39 16.28
C PRO A 49 -6.33 -31.21 16.46
N LEU A 50 -6.85 -30.00 16.62
CA LEU A 50 -6.06 -28.76 16.78
C LEU A 50 -5.06 -28.87 17.93
N ALA A 51 -5.46 -29.47 19.06
CA ALA A 51 -4.58 -29.70 20.22
C ALA A 51 -3.42 -30.67 19.95
N SER A 52 -3.51 -31.48 18.90
CA SER A 52 -2.52 -32.50 18.53
C SER A 52 -1.74 -32.18 17.25
N SER A 53 -2.10 -31.11 16.55
CA SER A 53 -1.43 -30.74 15.31
C SER A 53 -0.04 -30.18 15.60
N ILE A 54 0.91 -30.43 14.71
CA ILE A 54 2.31 -30.00 14.89
C ILE A 54 2.40 -28.48 15.03
N GLU A 55 1.53 -27.76 14.32
CA GLU A 55 1.47 -26.31 14.27
C GLU A 55 0.91 -25.69 15.56
N CYS A 56 -0.09 -26.32 16.19
CA CYS A 56 -0.82 -25.74 17.31
C CYS A 56 -0.51 -26.37 18.68
N LYS A 57 0.09 -27.57 18.72
CA LYS A 57 0.30 -28.32 19.97
C LYS A 57 1.01 -27.50 21.05
N ALA A 58 2.09 -26.80 20.71
CA ALA A 58 2.86 -26.00 21.68
C ALA A 58 2.06 -24.82 22.23
N ASP A 59 1.37 -24.08 21.35
CA ASP A 59 0.59 -22.91 21.72
C ASP A 59 -0.65 -23.29 22.56
N VAL A 60 -1.39 -24.31 22.12
CA VAL A 60 -2.57 -24.82 22.84
C VAL A 60 -2.17 -25.36 24.20
N GLN A 61 -1.05 -26.08 24.32
CA GLN A 61 -0.56 -26.56 25.61
C GLN A 61 -0.20 -25.41 26.56
N LYS A 62 0.43 -24.36 26.03
CA LYS A 62 0.91 -23.22 26.83
C LYS A 62 -0.22 -22.31 27.32
N TYR A 63 -1.17 -22.00 26.44
CA TYR A 63 -2.20 -20.98 26.72
C TYR A 63 -3.57 -21.58 27.06
N CYS A 64 -3.93 -22.73 26.47
CA CYS A 64 -5.28 -23.29 26.57
C CYS A 64 -5.41 -24.59 27.37
N ALA A 65 -4.32 -25.29 27.67
CA ALA A 65 -4.34 -26.57 28.40
C ALA A 65 -3.67 -26.50 29.78
N LYS A 66 -3.72 -25.34 30.46
CA LYS A 66 -3.18 -25.20 31.83
C LYS A 66 -3.89 -26.13 32.80
N GLY A 67 -3.27 -27.27 33.10
CA GLY A 67 -3.63 -28.14 34.23
C GLY A 67 -4.67 -29.23 33.98
N THR A 68 -5.04 -29.56 32.73
CA THR A 68 -5.98 -30.68 32.46
C THR A 68 -5.38 -31.71 31.49
N ALA A 69 -5.28 -32.96 31.97
CA ALA A 69 -4.83 -34.13 31.19
C ALA A 69 -5.93 -34.73 30.29
N GLN A 70 -6.97 -33.95 29.96
CA GLN A 70 -8.11 -34.42 29.18
C GLN A 70 -8.00 -33.97 27.73
N ALA A 71 -8.47 -34.83 26.80
CA ALA A 71 -8.54 -34.52 25.38
C ALA A 71 -9.35 -33.23 25.17
N VAL A 72 -8.66 -32.13 24.85
CA VAL A 72 -9.30 -30.86 24.53
C VAL A 72 -9.93 -31.03 23.15
N THR A 73 -11.25 -30.95 23.09
CA THR A 73 -11.98 -30.98 21.81
C THR A 73 -11.64 -29.74 20.99
N ASN A 74 -11.73 -29.82 19.66
CA ASN A 74 -11.46 -28.66 18.79
C ASN A 74 -12.30 -27.45 19.19
N LEU A 75 -13.56 -27.66 19.59
CA LEU A 75 -14.45 -26.60 20.08
C LEU A 75 -13.90 -25.88 21.31
N LYS A 76 -13.37 -26.62 22.30
CA LYS A 76 -12.77 -26.03 23.51
C LYS A 76 -11.49 -25.27 23.21
N VAL A 77 -10.71 -25.72 22.22
CA VAL A 77 -9.54 -24.97 21.75
C VAL A 77 -9.98 -23.65 21.12
N LEU A 78 -10.99 -23.66 20.25
CA LEU A 78 -11.48 -22.43 19.60
C LEU A 78 -12.04 -21.45 20.63
N GLN A 79 -12.89 -21.91 21.56
CA GLN A 79 -13.43 -21.08 22.64
C GLN A 79 -12.33 -20.46 23.50
N CYS A 80 -11.33 -21.27 23.92
CA CYS A 80 -10.21 -20.73 24.68
C CYS A 80 -9.44 -19.67 23.89
N VAL A 81 -9.16 -19.92 22.61
CA VAL A 81 -8.41 -18.99 21.76
C VAL A 81 -9.17 -17.68 21.56
N ASP A 82 -10.49 -17.76 21.39
CA ASP A 82 -11.35 -16.59 21.25
C ASP A 82 -11.49 -15.82 22.59
N ASP A 83 -11.35 -16.49 23.74
CA ASP A 83 -11.34 -15.86 25.08
C ASP A 83 -9.96 -15.27 25.49
N LEU A 84 -8.92 -15.42 24.66
CA LEU A 84 -7.58 -14.89 24.97
C LEU A 84 -7.44 -13.42 24.54
N ASP A 85 -7.26 -12.53 25.52
CA ASP A 85 -6.82 -11.16 25.26
C ASP A 85 -5.51 -11.15 24.42
N ASN A 86 -5.53 -10.46 23.27
CA ASN A 86 -4.41 -10.38 22.33
C ASN A 86 -3.93 -11.74 21.77
N ALA A 87 -4.86 -12.67 21.48
CA ALA A 87 -4.55 -13.99 20.91
C ALA A 87 -3.60 -13.95 19.70
N VAL A 88 -3.71 -12.90 18.86
CA VAL A 88 -2.88 -12.69 17.65
C VAL A 88 -1.38 -12.53 17.96
N ASN A 89 -1.03 -12.00 19.13
CA ASN A 89 0.37 -11.83 19.53
C ASN A 89 0.90 -13.04 20.31
N LEU A 90 0.02 -13.79 20.98
CA LEU A 90 0.39 -14.93 21.83
C LEU A 90 0.56 -16.23 21.06
N ILE A 91 -0.27 -16.46 20.04
CA ILE A 91 -0.31 -17.70 19.25
C ILE A 91 0.60 -17.57 18.02
N SER A 92 1.34 -18.62 17.67
CA SER A 92 2.22 -18.63 16.50
C SER A 92 1.45 -18.43 15.19
N LYS A 93 2.09 -17.82 14.17
CA LYS A 93 1.47 -17.59 12.86
C LYS A 93 1.06 -18.89 12.17
N GLU A 94 1.81 -19.96 12.41
CA GLU A 94 1.54 -21.31 11.92
C GLU A 94 0.24 -21.86 12.54
N CYS A 95 0.08 -21.72 13.86
CA CYS A 95 -1.14 -22.14 14.52
C CYS A 95 -2.34 -21.28 14.12
N GLN A 96 -2.17 -19.96 14.04
CA GLN A 96 -3.20 -19.05 13.54
C GLN A 96 -3.70 -19.47 12.16
N ASN A 97 -2.80 -19.81 11.24
CA ASN A 97 -3.16 -20.28 9.90
C ASN A 97 -3.92 -21.62 9.92
N ARG A 98 -3.54 -22.53 10.83
CA ARG A 98 -4.24 -23.81 11.00
C ARG A 98 -5.64 -23.62 11.56
N ILE A 99 -5.80 -22.77 12.57
CA ILE A 99 -7.11 -22.44 13.15
C ILE A 99 -7.99 -21.75 12.10
N TYR A 100 -7.46 -20.80 11.34
CA TYR A 100 -8.15 -20.15 10.24
C TYR A 100 -8.69 -21.18 9.22
N LYS A 101 -7.85 -22.11 8.77
CA LYS A 101 -8.25 -23.19 7.86
C LYS A 101 -9.33 -24.09 8.47
N PHE A 102 -9.24 -24.36 9.77
CA PHE A 102 -10.23 -25.16 10.48
C PHE A 102 -11.58 -24.43 10.54
N LYS A 103 -11.61 -23.16 10.95
CA LYS A 103 -12.82 -22.31 10.95
C LYS A 103 -13.44 -22.20 9.54
N TYR A 104 -12.62 -22.03 8.50
CA TYR A 104 -13.08 -21.99 7.10
C TYR A 104 -13.71 -23.31 6.63
N ASN A 105 -13.08 -24.44 6.92
CA ASN A 105 -13.64 -25.73 6.53
C ASN A 105 -14.95 -26.04 7.26
N MET A 106 -15.14 -25.48 8.46
CA MET A 106 -16.41 -25.58 9.17
C MET A 106 -17.52 -24.78 8.48
N THR A 107 -17.26 -23.58 7.93
CA THR A 107 -18.31 -22.82 7.22
C THR A 107 -18.84 -23.52 5.97
N HIS A 108 -18.02 -24.37 5.34
CA HIS A 108 -18.37 -25.09 4.11
C HIS A 108 -18.81 -26.54 4.35
N ASP A 109 -18.94 -26.94 5.61
CA ASP A 109 -19.37 -28.29 5.95
C ASP A 109 -20.90 -28.37 5.94
N VAL A 110 -21.41 -29.24 5.05
CA VAL A 110 -22.84 -29.45 4.81
C VAL A 110 -23.63 -29.77 6.08
N ARG A 111 -22.99 -30.28 7.13
CA ARG A 111 -23.65 -30.59 8.41
C ARG A 111 -24.16 -29.34 9.13
N PHE A 112 -23.52 -28.19 8.92
CA PHE A 112 -24.00 -26.92 9.47
C PHE A 112 -25.21 -26.41 8.71
N ASP A 113 -25.23 -26.59 7.39
CA ASP A 113 -26.42 -26.28 6.59
C ASP A 113 -27.58 -27.23 6.93
N ASP A 114 -27.32 -28.52 7.11
CA ASP A 114 -28.32 -29.50 7.55
C ASP A 114 -28.85 -29.16 8.95
N GLY A 115 -27.96 -28.70 9.85
CA GLY A 115 -28.33 -28.16 11.15
C GLY A 115 -29.21 -26.92 11.01
N ALA A 116 -28.83 -25.96 10.17
CA ALA A 116 -29.61 -24.75 9.92
C ALA A 116 -31.00 -25.07 9.34
N VAL A 117 -31.09 -25.94 8.33
CA VAL A 117 -32.36 -26.39 7.76
C VAL A 117 -33.22 -27.09 8.83
N LYS A 118 -32.61 -27.87 9.73
CA LYS A 118 -33.34 -28.58 10.78
C LYS A 118 -33.85 -27.66 11.89
N TYR A 119 -33.02 -26.73 12.36
CA TYR A 119 -33.33 -25.88 13.53
C TYR A 119 -34.00 -24.57 13.16
N CYS A 120 -33.85 -24.09 11.92
CA CYS A 120 -34.35 -22.82 11.39
C CYS A 120 -35.40 -22.98 10.28
N ALA A 121 -35.97 -24.18 10.09
CA ALA A 121 -36.91 -24.49 9.00
C ALA A 121 -38.08 -23.50 8.85
N LYS A 122 -38.57 -22.93 9.96
CA LYS A 122 -39.66 -21.95 9.94
C LYS A 122 -39.15 -20.58 9.49
N ASP A 123 -38.08 -20.09 10.11
CA ASP A 123 -37.52 -18.77 9.81
C ASP A 123 -36.99 -18.69 8.37
N ILE A 124 -36.40 -19.77 7.83
CA ILE A 124 -35.97 -19.86 6.43
C ILE A 124 -37.14 -19.61 5.47
N LYS A 125 -38.34 -20.11 5.78
CA LYS A 125 -39.53 -19.89 4.94
C LYS A 125 -40.08 -18.46 5.00
N TYR A 126 -39.75 -17.71 6.05
CA TYR A 126 -40.14 -16.31 6.19
C TYR A 126 -39.08 -15.35 5.65
N LEU A 127 -37.85 -15.83 5.46
CA LEU A 127 -36.72 -15.10 4.92
C LEU A 127 -36.42 -15.59 3.50
N ASP A 128 -37.20 -15.11 2.52
CA ASP A 128 -37.08 -15.51 1.11
C ASP A 128 -35.62 -15.39 0.59
N GLU A 129 -34.90 -14.34 1.00
CA GLU A 129 -33.47 -14.12 0.70
C GLU A 129 -32.55 -15.26 1.18
N CYS A 130 -32.88 -15.92 2.29
CA CYS A 130 -32.09 -17.03 2.83
C CYS A 130 -32.56 -18.38 2.28
N ASN A 131 -33.80 -18.47 1.81
CA ASN A 131 -34.36 -19.67 1.20
C ASN A 131 -33.69 -20.00 -0.14
N ASP A 132 -33.28 -18.98 -0.91
CA ASP A 132 -32.53 -19.17 -2.16
C ASP A 132 -31.20 -19.94 -1.96
N HIS A 133 -30.68 -19.97 -0.74
CA HIS A 133 -29.43 -20.65 -0.39
C HIS A 133 -29.63 -22.06 0.19
N THR A 134 -30.86 -22.57 0.32
CA THR A 134 -31.09 -23.95 0.81
C THR A 134 -30.67 -25.03 -0.18
N ASP A 135 -30.64 -24.69 -1.47
CA ASP A 135 -30.24 -25.57 -2.56
C ASP A 135 -28.71 -25.55 -2.79
N GLU A 136 -28.01 -24.54 -2.28
CA GLU A 136 -26.57 -24.34 -2.39
C GLU A 136 -25.80 -24.86 -1.15
N ARG A 137 -26.06 -26.11 -0.73
CA ARG A 137 -25.42 -26.69 0.48
C ARG A 137 -23.89 -26.79 0.34
N GLY A 138 -23.18 -26.58 1.44
CA GLY A 138 -21.72 -26.61 1.54
C GLY A 138 -21.03 -25.31 1.12
N THR A 139 -21.80 -24.26 0.81
CA THR A 139 -21.27 -22.93 0.45
C THR A 139 -21.15 -21.99 1.66
N GLY A 140 -21.78 -22.34 2.78
CA GLY A 140 -21.88 -21.49 3.97
C GLY A 140 -22.86 -20.32 3.85
N ARG A 141 -23.44 -20.06 2.67
CA ARG A 141 -24.35 -18.93 2.42
C ARG A 141 -25.59 -18.93 3.32
N LEU A 142 -26.19 -20.10 3.50
CA LEU A 142 -27.41 -20.25 4.29
C LEU A 142 -27.19 -19.82 5.74
N VAL A 143 -26.13 -20.33 6.37
CA VAL A 143 -25.79 -19.97 7.75
C VAL A 143 -25.38 -18.50 7.87
N SER A 144 -24.68 -17.95 6.86
CA SER A 144 -24.40 -16.50 6.76
C SER A 144 -25.65 -15.65 6.79
N CYS A 145 -26.61 -15.99 5.93
CA CYS A 145 -27.82 -15.20 5.74
C CYS A 145 -28.66 -15.19 7.02
N LEU A 146 -28.78 -16.35 7.69
CA LEU A 146 -29.47 -16.47 8.97
C LEU A 146 -28.78 -15.67 10.08
N TYR A 147 -27.45 -15.63 10.08
CA TYR A 147 -26.69 -14.82 11.03
C TYR A 147 -26.90 -13.31 10.81
N ASP A 148 -26.82 -12.83 9.56
CA ASP A 148 -27.03 -11.42 9.21
C ASP A 148 -28.45 -10.92 9.55
N ARG A 149 -29.39 -11.85 9.71
CA ARG A 149 -30.79 -11.59 10.07
C ARG A 149 -31.14 -12.14 11.46
N LEU A 150 -30.17 -12.32 12.34
CA LEU A 150 -30.37 -12.85 13.70
C LEU A 150 -31.42 -12.07 14.51
N SER A 151 -31.54 -10.75 14.28
CA SER A 151 -32.61 -9.92 14.87
C SER A 151 -34.01 -10.36 14.45
N ASN A 152 -34.16 -10.87 13.23
CA ASN A 152 -35.43 -11.20 12.58
C ASN A 152 -35.86 -12.67 12.80
N ILE A 153 -34.99 -13.51 13.37
CA ILE A 153 -35.28 -14.92 13.66
C ILE A 153 -36.24 -15.04 14.84
N THR A 154 -37.39 -15.65 14.63
CA THR A 154 -38.43 -15.80 15.66
C THR A 154 -38.27 -17.06 16.50
N GLU A 155 -37.74 -18.15 15.94
CA GLU A 155 -37.64 -19.44 16.64
C GLU A 155 -36.44 -19.46 17.63
N PRO A 156 -36.66 -19.75 18.93
CA PRO A 156 -35.59 -19.80 19.93
C PRO A 156 -34.55 -20.90 19.68
N SER A 157 -34.94 -22.03 19.09
CA SER A 157 -34.02 -23.12 18.73
C SER A 157 -33.06 -22.71 17.61
N CYS A 158 -33.56 -21.97 16.61
CA CYS A 158 -32.74 -21.41 15.55
C CYS A 158 -31.78 -20.36 16.12
N ARG A 159 -32.29 -19.44 16.94
CA ARG A 159 -31.48 -18.39 17.57
C ARG A 159 -30.35 -18.97 18.43
N ASN A 160 -30.63 -19.99 19.24
CA ASN A 160 -29.61 -20.66 20.04
C ASN A 160 -28.58 -21.41 19.19
N PHE A 161 -29.02 -22.09 18.13
CA PHE A 161 -28.11 -22.76 17.19
C PHE A 161 -27.17 -21.76 16.51
N ILE A 162 -27.70 -20.65 15.99
CA ILE A 162 -26.91 -19.60 15.34
C ILE A 162 -25.97 -18.91 16.34
N ASN A 163 -26.40 -18.63 17.57
CA ASN A 163 -25.54 -18.06 18.62
C ASN A 163 -24.39 -19.00 19.02
N GLN A 164 -24.63 -20.32 19.07
CA GLN A 164 -23.57 -21.30 19.32
C GLN A 164 -22.58 -21.36 18.16
N LEU A 165 -23.06 -21.32 16.92
CA LEU A 165 -22.18 -21.25 15.75
C LEU A 165 -21.41 -19.93 15.68
N GLN A 166 -22.02 -18.82 16.11
CA GLN A 166 -21.38 -17.51 16.17
C GLN A 166 -20.11 -17.54 17.03
N SER A 167 -20.18 -18.14 18.22
CA SER A 167 -19.06 -18.24 19.16
C SER A 167 -17.87 -19.09 18.68
N VAL A 168 -17.95 -19.68 17.49
CA VAL A 168 -16.97 -20.66 16.98
C VAL A 168 -16.50 -20.32 15.57
N ILE A 169 -17.42 -19.80 14.74
CA ILE A 169 -17.23 -19.67 13.29
C ILE A 169 -17.29 -18.19 12.85
N PHE A 170 -18.03 -17.33 13.55
CA PHE A 170 -18.46 -16.03 12.99
C PHE A 170 -18.06 -14.84 13.83
N THR A 171 -16.83 -14.40 13.65
CA THR A 171 -16.39 -13.05 14.02
C THR A 171 -15.97 -12.21 12.82
N ASP A 172 -15.45 -12.80 11.73
CA ASP A 172 -15.16 -11.98 10.54
C ASP A 172 -14.92 -12.72 9.20
N TRP A 173 -15.53 -13.88 9.02
CA TRP A 173 -15.46 -14.65 7.76
C TRP A 173 -16.15 -13.97 6.54
N ARG A 174 -16.61 -12.71 6.68
CA ARG A 174 -17.21 -11.84 5.63
C ARG A 174 -16.24 -11.46 4.50
N LEU A 175 -15.22 -12.26 4.27
CA LEU A 175 -14.76 -12.44 2.91
C LEU A 175 -15.99 -12.94 2.15
N SER A 176 -16.47 -12.16 1.17
CA SER A 176 -17.45 -12.67 0.24
C SER A 176 -17.01 -14.08 -0.13
N GLU A 177 -17.90 -15.07 -0.10
CA GLU A 177 -17.55 -16.46 -0.41
C GLU A 177 -16.59 -16.54 -1.61
N TYR A 178 -16.83 -15.68 -2.60
CA TYR A 178 -15.96 -15.42 -3.74
C TYR A 178 -14.49 -15.12 -3.41
N PHE A 179 -14.16 -14.26 -2.43
CA PHE A 179 -12.77 -14.07 -2.01
C PHE A 179 -12.21 -15.31 -1.32
N SER A 180 -12.91 -15.87 -0.34
CA SER A 180 -12.34 -16.96 0.45
C SER A 180 -12.08 -18.19 -0.41
N THR A 181 -13.03 -18.52 -1.29
CA THR A 181 -12.88 -19.61 -2.26
C THR A 181 -11.76 -19.33 -3.25
N ALA A 182 -11.67 -18.11 -3.79
CA ALA A 182 -10.61 -17.73 -4.72
C ALA A 182 -9.20 -17.73 -4.12
N CYS A 183 -9.07 -17.38 -2.83
CA CYS A 183 -7.78 -17.17 -2.17
C CYS A 183 -7.37 -18.29 -1.21
N LEU A 184 -8.19 -19.31 -0.95
CA LEU A 184 -7.91 -20.34 0.06
C LEU A 184 -6.59 -21.08 -0.18
N ALA A 185 -6.31 -21.44 -1.44
CA ALA A 185 -5.09 -22.12 -1.83
C ALA A 185 -3.86 -21.26 -1.47
N ASP A 186 -3.88 -20.00 -1.90
CA ASP A 186 -2.82 -19.02 -1.65
C ASP A 186 -2.67 -18.70 -0.16
N ILE A 187 -3.77 -18.59 0.60
CA ILE A 187 -3.74 -18.41 2.06
C ILE A 187 -3.02 -19.57 2.74
N THR A 188 -3.32 -20.79 2.31
CA THR A 188 -2.75 -22.01 2.89
C THR A 188 -1.27 -22.13 2.55
N GLU A 189 -0.91 -21.94 1.28
CA GLU A 189 0.46 -22.05 0.79
C GLU A 189 1.36 -20.95 1.39
N LEU A 190 0.88 -19.72 1.42
CA LEU A 190 1.63 -18.57 1.93
C LEU A 190 1.51 -18.40 3.45
N LYS A 191 0.76 -19.28 4.13
CA LYS A 191 0.52 -19.26 5.59
C LYS A 191 -0.01 -17.91 6.09
N CYS A 192 -1.00 -17.36 5.37
CA CYS A 192 -1.54 -16.03 5.64
C CYS A 192 -2.82 -16.01 6.48
N GLY A 193 -3.34 -17.16 6.94
CA GLY A 193 -4.47 -17.20 7.87
C GLY A 193 -4.12 -16.58 9.23
N ARG A 194 -4.96 -15.67 9.72
CA ARG A 194 -4.77 -14.93 10.98
C ARG A 194 -6.02 -15.03 11.85
N LEU A 195 -5.84 -14.92 13.16
CA LEU A 195 -6.93 -14.86 14.14
C LEU A 195 -7.41 -13.42 14.33
N ASP A 196 -8.59 -13.27 14.93
CA ASP A 196 -9.08 -11.98 15.41
C ASP A 196 -8.23 -11.50 16.58
N ASP A 197 -7.87 -10.22 16.58
CA ASP A 197 -7.24 -9.57 17.73
C ASP A 197 -8.35 -8.95 18.56
N ASP A 198 -8.53 -9.39 19.80
CA ASP A 198 -9.56 -8.87 20.72
C ASP A 198 -9.20 -7.47 21.27
N SER A 199 -8.15 -6.85 20.72
CA SER A 199 -7.74 -5.49 21.06
C SER A 199 -8.61 -4.44 20.34
N ASP A 200 -8.85 -3.31 21.00
CA ASP A 200 -9.49 -2.10 20.43
C ASP A 200 -8.79 -1.54 19.17
N THR A 201 -7.67 -2.15 18.74
CA THR A 201 -6.79 -1.67 17.67
C THR A 201 -6.90 -2.43 16.35
N LEU A 202 -7.46 -3.65 16.28
CA LEU A 202 -7.67 -4.40 15.02
C LEU A 202 -8.71 -5.53 15.21
N PRO A 203 -10.00 -5.21 15.46
CA PRO A 203 -11.04 -6.17 15.86
C PRO A 203 -11.47 -7.22 14.80
N HIS A 204 -10.67 -7.43 13.74
CA HIS A 204 -11.10 -8.07 12.50
C HIS A 204 -9.97 -8.87 11.79
N ASN A 205 -10.10 -10.21 11.75
CA ASN A 205 -9.15 -11.14 11.12
C ASN A 205 -8.96 -10.90 9.61
N GLN A 206 -9.99 -10.35 8.95
CA GLN A 206 -10.02 -10.12 7.52
C GLN A 206 -8.90 -9.17 7.07
N GLY A 207 -8.75 -8.04 7.78
CA GLY A 207 -7.73 -7.04 7.47
C GLY A 207 -6.32 -7.63 7.56
N ALA A 208 -6.08 -8.51 8.54
CA ALA A 208 -4.79 -9.14 8.75
C ALA A 208 -4.44 -10.19 7.68
N VAL A 209 -5.41 -10.99 7.22
CA VAL A 209 -5.22 -11.96 6.12
C VAL A 209 -4.91 -11.23 4.80
N ILE A 210 -5.72 -10.24 4.44
CA ILE A 210 -5.50 -9.45 3.22
C ILE A 210 -4.19 -8.67 3.28
N ALA A 211 -3.83 -8.11 4.45
CA ALA A 211 -2.54 -7.44 4.62
C ALA A 211 -1.36 -8.40 4.49
N CYS A 212 -1.51 -9.69 4.85
CA CYS A 212 -0.50 -10.71 4.63
C CYS A 212 -0.38 -11.09 3.15
N LEU A 213 -1.49 -11.38 2.49
CA LEU A 213 -1.52 -11.73 1.06
C LEU A 213 -0.98 -10.58 0.21
N SER A 214 -1.38 -9.33 0.53
CA SER A 214 -0.89 -8.12 -0.12
C SER A 214 0.60 -7.83 0.16
N LYS A 215 1.30 -8.60 0.99
CA LYS A 215 2.78 -8.50 1.11
C LYS A 215 3.50 -9.51 0.22
N LYS A 216 2.78 -10.51 -0.29
CA LYS A 216 3.33 -11.65 -1.03
C LYS A 216 2.76 -11.73 -2.44
N HIS A 217 2.59 -10.57 -3.09
CA HIS A 217 1.92 -10.43 -4.38
C HIS A 217 2.45 -11.38 -5.47
N ASP A 218 3.76 -11.61 -5.54
CA ASP A 218 4.40 -12.44 -6.58
C ASP A 218 4.10 -13.95 -6.45
N GLY A 219 3.60 -14.38 -5.29
CA GLY A 219 3.25 -15.78 -5.01
C GLY A 219 1.75 -16.05 -5.05
N LEU A 220 0.92 -15.10 -5.49
CA LEU A 220 -0.53 -15.26 -5.54
C LEU A 220 -1.00 -15.76 -6.90
N SER A 221 -2.03 -16.61 -6.89
CA SER A 221 -2.76 -16.95 -8.11
C SER A 221 -3.40 -15.71 -8.74
N LYS A 222 -3.51 -15.69 -10.08
CA LYS A 222 -4.18 -14.59 -10.81
C LYS A 222 -5.61 -14.36 -10.29
N LEU A 223 -6.32 -15.45 -9.93
CA LEU A 223 -7.68 -15.39 -9.41
C LEU A 223 -7.74 -14.68 -8.05
N CYS A 224 -6.93 -15.09 -7.08
CA CYS A 224 -6.90 -14.43 -5.77
C CYS A 224 -6.46 -12.97 -5.87
N LEU A 225 -5.44 -12.69 -6.68
CA LEU A 225 -4.92 -11.34 -6.89
C LEU A 225 -6.01 -10.40 -7.44
N LYS A 226 -6.82 -10.86 -8.39
CA LYS A 226 -7.97 -10.13 -8.92
C LYS A 226 -9.01 -9.79 -7.85
N HIS A 227 -9.34 -10.75 -6.98
CA HIS A 227 -10.27 -10.52 -5.87
C HIS A 227 -9.71 -9.55 -4.82
N ILE A 228 -8.42 -9.64 -4.50
CA ILE A 228 -7.72 -8.69 -3.63
C ILE A 228 -7.79 -7.27 -4.21
N PHE A 229 -7.55 -7.11 -5.51
CA PHE A 229 -7.60 -5.80 -6.16
C PHE A 229 -9.01 -5.24 -6.24
N ARG A 230 -10.02 -6.06 -6.53
CA ARG A 230 -11.42 -5.63 -6.46
C ARG A 230 -11.79 -5.13 -5.05
N LEU A 231 -11.28 -5.78 -4.01
CA LEU A 231 -11.47 -5.31 -2.63
C LEU A 231 -10.77 -3.97 -2.39
N HIS A 232 -9.50 -3.84 -2.78
CA HIS A 232 -8.75 -2.58 -2.63
C HIS A 232 -9.36 -1.42 -3.40
N GLU A 233 -9.99 -1.70 -4.55
CA GLU A 233 -10.74 -0.74 -5.35
C GLU A 233 -11.95 -0.23 -4.56
N MET A 234 -12.77 -1.12 -3.99
CA MET A 234 -13.90 -0.72 -3.13
C MET A 234 -13.45 0.13 -1.93
N GLN A 235 -12.32 -0.24 -1.32
CA GLN A 235 -11.75 0.46 -0.16
C GLN A 235 -11.12 1.81 -0.50
N SER A 236 -10.80 2.07 -1.76
CA SER A 236 -10.07 3.29 -2.18
C SER A 236 -10.88 4.58 -2.00
N ASN A 237 -12.20 4.48 -1.95
CA ASN A 237 -13.08 5.63 -1.82
C ASN A 237 -13.16 6.18 -0.40
N ASP A 238 -13.10 5.33 0.63
CA ASP A 238 -13.22 5.76 2.01
C ASP A 238 -12.29 4.94 2.90
N TYR A 239 -11.49 5.62 3.72
CA TYR A 239 -10.54 4.98 4.61
C TYR A 239 -11.22 4.13 5.69
N HIS A 240 -12.49 4.39 6.04
CA HIS A 240 -13.27 3.54 6.95
C HIS A 240 -13.45 2.11 6.41
N LEU A 241 -13.37 1.92 5.09
CA LEU A 241 -13.52 0.62 4.44
C LEU A 241 -12.22 -0.20 4.47
N ASP A 242 -11.06 0.45 4.57
CA ASP A 242 -9.79 -0.23 4.87
C ASP A 242 -9.62 -0.29 6.39
N ARG A 243 -10.24 -1.30 7.00
CA ARG A 243 -10.25 -1.49 8.47
C ARG A 243 -8.86 -1.43 9.09
N ALA A 244 -7.87 -2.09 8.48
CA ALA A 244 -6.52 -2.12 9.00
C ALA A 244 -5.92 -0.71 9.07
N LEU A 245 -6.13 0.08 8.03
CA LEU A 245 -5.70 1.48 8.02
C LEU A 245 -6.56 2.36 8.94
N TYR A 246 -7.88 2.17 8.97
CA TYR A 246 -8.79 2.93 9.82
C TYR A 246 -8.39 2.86 11.30
N TYR A 247 -8.24 1.65 11.85
CA TYR A 247 -7.91 1.52 13.27
C TYR A 247 -6.49 2.02 13.59
N ALA A 248 -5.53 1.78 12.69
CA ALA A 248 -4.18 2.28 12.86
C ALA A 248 -4.09 3.82 12.79
N CYS A 249 -4.97 4.46 12.01
CA CYS A 249 -4.89 5.89 11.69
C CYS A 249 -6.01 6.77 12.28
N ARG A 250 -7.03 6.23 12.97
CA ARG A 250 -8.18 7.04 13.44
C ARG A 250 -7.78 8.26 14.28
N ASP A 251 -6.88 8.07 15.24
CA ASP A 251 -6.43 9.16 16.13
C ASP A 251 -5.50 10.13 15.39
N ASP A 252 -4.70 9.62 14.46
CA ASP A 252 -3.82 10.42 13.61
C ASP A 252 -4.63 11.24 12.60
N ARG A 253 -5.76 10.71 12.10
CA ARG A 253 -6.72 11.42 11.24
C ARG A 253 -7.34 12.60 11.97
N GLU A 254 -7.76 12.43 13.21
CA GLU A 254 -8.29 13.56 14.01
C GLU A 254 -7.23 14.61 14.29
N ARG A 255 -5.99 14.19 14.54
CA ARG A 255 -4.91 15.12 14.89
C ARG A 255 -4.36 15.87 13.68
N LEU A 256 -4.19 15.19 12.54
CA LEU A 256 -3.46 15.70 11.37
C LEU A 256 -4.37 16.07 10.20
N CYS A 257 -5.58 15.50 10.14
CA CYS A 257 -6.50 15.59 9.00
C CYS A 257 -7.95 15.92 9.42
N SER A 258 -8.17 16.58 10.57
CA SER A 258 -9.51 16.86 11.12
C SER A 258 -10.45 17.56 10.15
N GLN A 259 -9.92 18.47 9.33
CA GLN A 259 -10.67 19.29 8.38
C GLN A 259 -11.02 18.56 7.07
N VAL A 260 -10.57 17.32 6.90
CA VAL A 260 -10.75 16.56 5.65
C VAL A 260 -11.98 15.68 5.75
N SER A 261 -12.95 15.87 4.87
CA SER A 261 -14.13 15.00 4.78
C SER A 261 -13.77 13.58 4.33
N SER A 262 -14.47 12.60 4.90
CA SER A 262 -14.39 11.20 4.46
C SER A 262 -15.06 11.01 3.11
N GLY A 263 -14.66 9.96 2.40
CA GLY A 263 -15.10 9.70 1.03
C GLY A 263 -14.19 10.32 -0.03
N ASN A 264 -14.40 9.91 -1.29
CA ASN A 264 -13.61 10.30 -2.46
C ASN A 264 -12.08 10.16 -2.28
N GLY A 265 -11.61 9.31 -1.37
CA GLY A 265 -10.20 9.08 -1.07
C GLY A 265 -9.44 10.28 -0.48
N GLN A 266 -10.14 11.33 -0.01
CA GLN A 266 -9.49 12.55 0.49
C GLN A 266 -8.67 12.31 1.77
N VAL A 267 -9.15 11.43 2.65
CA VAL A 267 -8.41 11.06 3.87
C VAL A 267 -7.11 10.33 3.52
N TYR A 268 -7.11 9.42 2.53
CA TYR A 268 -5.87 8.78 2.06
C TYR A 268 -4.86 9.83 1.58
N ARG A 269 -5.31 10.80 0.78
CA ARG A 269 -4.45 11.90 0.32
C ARG A 269 -3.80 12.65 1.48
N CYS A 270 -4.60 13.07 2.47
CA CYS A 270 -4.06 13.75 3.63
C CYS A 270 -3.07 12.88 4.41
N LEU A 271 -3.40 11.62 4.66
CA LEU A 271 -2.50 10.69 5.36
C LEU A 271 -1.19 10.44 4.59
N TYR A 272 -1.22 10.44 3.25
CA TYR A 272 -0.02 10.33 2.43
C TYR A 272 0.88 11.57 2.58
N ASP A 273 0.29 12.76 2.56
CA ASP A 273 1.01 14.03 2.76
C ASP A 273 1.58 14.14 4.19
N GLN A 274 0.85 13.63 5.19
CA GLN A 274 1.24 13.64 6.59
C GLN A 274 2.09 12.44 7.02
N LYS A 275 2.37 11.50 6.12
CA LYS A 275 3.05 10.23 6.43
C LYS A 275 4.34 10.42 7.23
N PHE A 276 5.12 11.43 6.89
CA PHE A 276 6.42 11.67 7.49
C PHE A 276 6.39 12.72 8.62
N ASN A 277 5.19 13.18 9.00
CA ASN A 277 5.00 14.05 10.15
C ASN A 277 5.41 13.31 11.43
N THR A 278 6.13 14.01 12.31
CA THR A 278 6.57 13.51 13.62
C THR A 278 5.41 13.05 14.50
N MET A 279 4.26 13.72 14.35
CA MET A 279 3.05 13.50 15.13
C MET A 279 2.20 12.31 14.64
N MET A 280 2.56 11.66 13.52
CA MET A 280 1.89 10.44 13.08
C MET A 280 2.42 9.24 13.90
N SER A 281 1.56 8.28 14.22
CA SER A 281 1.97 7.04 14.90
C SER A 281 2.79 6.13 13.98
N ALA A 282 3.56 5.21 14.56
CA ALA A 282 4.30 4.21 13.78
C ALA A 282 3.36 3.22 13.07
N ASP A 283 2.22 2.88 13.69
CA ASP A 283 1.24 1.96 13.13
C ASP A 283 0.49 2.57 11.95
N CYS A 284 0.03 3.82 12.07
CA CYS A 284 -0.57 4.51 10.92
C CYS A 284 0.42 4.65 9.77
N ARG A 285 1.67 5.05 10.03
CA ARG A 285 2.71 5.14 8.99
C ARG A 285 2.91 3.83 8.24
N LYS A 286 2.89 2.71 8.96
CA LYS A 286 3.07 1.37 8.40
C LYS A 286 1.90 0.99 7.49
N GLU A 287 0.67 1.26 7.90
CA GLU A 287 -0.52 0.96 7.10
C GLU A 287 -0.68 1.90 5.91
N VAL A 288 -0.33 3.19 6.06
CA VAL A 288 -0.19 4.14 4.95
C VAL A 288 0.83 3.63 3.93
N HIS A 289 2.02 3.21 4.38
CA HIS A 289 3.04 2.64 3.50
C HIS A 289 2.55 1.35 2.81
N ARG A 290 1.81 0.48 3.52
CA ARG A 290 1.18 -0.71 2.91
C ARG A 290 0.23 -0.30 1.79
N ARG A 291 -0.62 0.70 2.01
CA ARG A 291 -1.57 1.19 1.01
C ARG A 291 -0.85 1.78 -0.21
N GLN A 292 0.19 2.59 0.00
CA GLN A 292 0.98 3.17 -1.10
C GLN A 292 1.64 2.09 -1.97
N LYS A 293 2.15 0.99 -1.38
CA LYS A 293 2.67 -0.15 -2.16
C LYS A 293 1.64 -0.75 -3.11
N VAL A 294 0.42 -0.96 -2.62
CA VAL A 294 -0.69 -1.48 -3.43
C VAL A 294 -1.00 -0.54 -4.61
N VAL A 295 -1.01 0.77 -4.36
CA VAL A 295 -1.22 1.80 -5.40
C VAL A 295 -0.06 1.85 -6.41
N VAL A 296 1.20 1.71 -5.96
CA VAL A 296 2.36 1.68 -6.87
C VAL A 296 2.29 0.46 -7.80
N THR A 297 1.91 -0.70 -7.27
CA THR A 297 1.75 -1.93 -8.05
C THR A 297 0.59 -1.82 -9.05
N ASN A 298 -0.53 -1.21 -8.66
CA ASN A 298 -1.67 -1.01 -9.53
C ASN A 298 -2.35 0.34 -9.26
N ALA A 299 -2.11 1.29 -10.17
CA ALA A 299 -2.62 2.65 -10.06
C ALA A 299 -4.15 2.74 -10.16
N LEU A 300 -4.80 1.72 -10.71
CA LEU A 300 -6.25 1.65 -10.80
C LEU A 300 -6.93 1.56 -9.42
N LEU A 301 -6.16 1.23 -8.38
CA LEU A 301 -6.63 1.14 -7.00
C LEU A 301 -6.59 2.47 -6.26
N ASP A 302 -6.14 3.54 -6.91
CA ASP A 302 -6.28 4.90 -6.41
C ASP A 302 -7.44 5.61 -7.10
N ALA A 303 -8.63 5.50 -6.51
CA ALA A 303 -9.83 6.13 -7.08
C ALA A 303 -9.72 7.66 -7.28
N PRO A 304 -9.06 8.44 -6.40
CA PRO A 304 -8.77 9.85 -6.68
C PRO A 304 -8.03 10.04 -8.01
N PHE A 305 -6.93 9.32 -8.23
CA PHE A 305 -6.14 9.42 -9.45
C PHE A 305 -6.90 8.96 -10.69
N VAL A 306 -7.57 7.81 -10.62
CA VAL A 306 -8.35 7.28 -11.75
C VAL A 306 -9.49 8.22 -12.12
N ARG A 307 -10.23 8.76 -11.13
CA ARG A 307 -11.31 9.72 -11.43
C ARG A 307 -10.77 10.99 -12.09
N ALA A 308 -9.69 11.56 -11.53
CA ALA A 308 -9.11 12.80 -12.02
C ALA A 308 -8.57 12.67 -13.45
N CYS A 309 -7.98 11.52 -13.80
CA CYS A 309 -7.37 11.25 -15.10
C CYS A 309 -8.23 10.40 -16.06
N SER A 310 -9.49 10.13 -15.73
CA SER A 310 -10.35 9.17 -16.45
C SER A 310 -10.58 9.50 -17.92
N ILE A 311 -10.48 10.78 -18.30
CA ILE A 311 -10.66 11.23 -19.69
C ILE A 311 -9.37 11.00 -20.45
N GLU A 312 -8.26 11.49 -19.93
CA GLU A 312 -6.93 11.38 -20.52
C GLU A 312 -6.50 9.91 -20.69
N MET A 313 -6.81 9.07 -19.69
CA MET A 313 -6.55 7.63 -19.76
C MET A 313 -7.29 6.95 -20.92
N ARG A 314 -8.55 7.33 -21.18
CA ARG A 314 -9.36 6.77 -22.27
C ARG A 314 -8.95 7.32 -23.63
N GLU A 315 -8.81 8.64 -23.74
CA GLU A 315 -8.45 9.33 -25.00
C GLU A 315 -7.07 8.91 -25.50
N HIS A 316 -6.13 8.68 -24.59
CA HIS A 316 -4.76 8.32 -24.94
C HIS A 316 -4.41 6.85 -24.71
N LYS A 317 -5.41 6.02 -24.40
CA LYS A 317 -5.27 4.56 -24.24
C LYS A 317 -4.16 4.18 -23.25
N CYS A 318 -4.10 4.86 -22.11
CA CYS A 318 -3.20 4.49 -21.00
C CYS A 318 -3.77 3.26 -20.28
N VAL A 319 -3.62 2.09 -20.90
CA VAL A 319 -4.13 0.81 -20.42
C VAL A 319 -2.97 -0.12 -20.03
N ALA A 320 -3.26 -1.10 -19.18
CA ALA A 320 -2.36 -2.23 -18.99
C ALA A 320 -2.21 -3.00 -20.31
N ASN A 321 -1.12 -3.78 -20.44
CA ASN A 321 -0.73 -4.50 -21.66
C ASN A 321 -1.95 -4.99 -22.49
N PRO A 322 -2.14 -4.49 -23.72
CA PRO A 322 -3.29 -4.85 -24.55
C PRO A 322 -3.45 -6.36 -24.81
N GLN A 323 -2.38 -7.13 -24.67
CA GLN A 323 -2.39 -8.58 -24.87
C GLN A 323 -2.81 -9.40 -23.65
N ASP A 324 -2.79 -8.83 -22.44
CA ASP A 324 -3.27 -9.49 -21.22
C ASP A 324 -4.09 -8.49 -20.38
N PRO A 325 -5.43 -8.50 -20.52
CA PRO A 325 -6.35 -7.62 -19.79
C PRO A 325 -6.31 -7.76 -18.27
N ASP A 326 -5.79 -8.87 -17.74
CA ASP A 326 -5.61 -9.06 -16.29
C ASP A 326 -4.27 -8.50 -15.79
N THR A 327 -3.44 -7.93 -16.67
CA THR A 327 -2.19 -7.24 -16.28
C THR A 327 -2.52 -5.97 -15.50
N HIS A 328 -1.79 -5.74 -14.41
CA HIS A 328 -1.95 -4.53 -13.61
C HIS A 328 -1.25 -3.34 -14.26
N LEU A 329 -1.87 -2.16 -14.18
CA LEU A 329 -1.25 -0.92 -14.64
C LEU A 329 -0.47 -0.30 -13.49
N SER A 330 0.85 -0.51 -13.46
CA SER A 330 1.70 0.07 -12.44
C SER A 330 1.64 1.60 -12.48
N LEU A 331 1.83 2.23 -11.32
CA LEU A 331 1.82 3.69 -11.20
C LEU A 331 2.86 4.35 -12.09
N VAL A 332 4.06 3.78 -12.15
CA VAL A 332 5.15 4.27 -12.99
C VAL A 332 4.72 4.27 -14.46
N ASN A 333 4.12 3.18 -14.96
CA ASN A 333 3.69 3.09 -16.35
C ASN A 333 2.55 4.06 -16.68
N LEU A 334 1.58 4.25 -15.77
CA LEU A 334 0.52 5.23 -15.97
C LEU A 334 1.06 6.67 -15.99
N LEU A 335 1.97 7.02 -15.08
CA LEU A 335 2.62 8.34 -15.06
C LEU A 335 3.39 8.60 -16.35
N LEU A 336 4.19 7.62 -16.82
CA LEU A 336 4.94 7.73 -18.07
C LEU A 336 4.02 7.88 -19.28
N CYS A 337 2.89 7.16 -19.32
CA CYS A 337 1.91 7.30 -20.39
C CYS A 337 1.33 8.72 -20.44
N LEU A 338 0.80 9.21 -19.32
CA LEU A 338 0.22 10.56 -19.22
C LEU A 338 1.29 11.64 -19.48
N GLU A 339 2.52 11.44 -19.05
CA GLU A 339 3.60 12.38 -19.35
C GLU A 339 3.93 12.43 -20.84
N GLY A 340 3.93 11.27 -21.51
CA GLY A 340 4.10 11.19 -22.96
C GLY A 340 3.04 11.99 -23.72
N THR A 341 1.80 12.04 -23.23
CA THR A 341 0.73 12.83 -23.85
C THR A 341 0.96 14.33 -23.66
N MET A 342 1.39 14.75 -22.45
CA MET A 342 1.78 16.14 -22.19
C MET A 342 2.91 16.61 -23.10
N LYS A 343 3.94 15.77 -23.30
CA LYS A 343 5.09 16.15 -24.12
C LYS A 343 4.77 16.20 -25.61
N LYS A 344 3.75 15.48 -26.07
CA LYS A 344 3.18 15.60 -27.44
C LYS A 344 2.38 16.90 -27.65
N GLY A 345 2.24 17.73 -26.62
CA GLY A 345 1.50 18.99 -26.68
C GLY A 345 0.00 18.85 -26.37
N ASN A 346 -0.46 17.68 -25.92
CA ASN A 346 -1.84 17.52 -25.48
C ASN A 346 -2.03 18.16 -24.10
N ASN A 347 -3.19 18.77 -23.88
CA ASN A 347 -3.53 19.37 -22.60
C ASN A 347 -4.12 18.33 -21.65
N ILE A 348 -3.51 18.15 -20.48
CA ILE A 348 -4.08 17.36 -19.37
C ILE A 348 -4.78 18.31 -18.41
N LYS A 349 -5.96 17.91 -17.91
CA LYS A 349 -6.71 18.69 -16.92
C LYS A 349 -5.91 18.90 -15.64
N ASP A 350 -6.10 20.07 -15.02
CA ASP A 350 -5.37 20.42 -13.80
C ASP A 350 -5.61 19.43 -12.64
N ASP A 351 -6.80 18.84 -12.55
CA ASP A 351 -7.10 17.79 -11.57
C ASP A 351 -6.20 16.57 -11.76
N CYS A 352 -6.11 16.06 -12.99
CA CYS A 352 -5.22 14.95 -13.31
C CYS A 352 -3.76 15.33 -13.06
N ARG A 353 -3.32 16.52 -13.47
CA ARG A 353 -1.94 17.01 -13.22
C ARG A 353 -1.61 17.08 -11.73
N ARG A 354 -2.57 17.46 -10.87
CA ARG A 354 -2.40 17.50 -9.41
C ARG A 354 -2.24 16.10 -8.83
N GLU A 355 -3.03 15.13 -9.27
CA GLU A 355 -2.88 13.74 -8.83
C GLU A 355 -1.56 13.13 -9.32
N MET A 356 -1.16 13.41 -10.57
CA MET A 356 0.15 13.02 -11.09
C MET A 356 1.28 13.58 -10.22
N LEU A 357 1.26 14.88 -9.90
CA LEU A 357 2.28 15.51 -9.07
C LEU A 357 2.35 14.90 -7.66
N MET A 358 1.19 14.61 -7.06
CA MET A 358 1.10 13.95 -5.76
C MET A 358 1.77 12.58 -5.78
N HIS A 359 1.48 11.77 -6.81
CA HIS A 359 2.04 10.43 -6.95
C HIS A 359 3.54 10.45 -7.28
N ARG A 360 4.01 11.42 -8.07
CA ARG A 360 5.44 11.67 -8.29
C ARG A 360 6.17 12.02 -7.00
N ARG A 361 5.58 12.93 -6.20
CA ARG A 361 6.10 13.29 -4.87
C ARG A 361 6.17 12.09 -3.94
N MET A 362 5.14 11.24 -3.94
CA MET A 362 5.14 9.98 -3.17
C MET A 362 6.31 9.07 -3.56
N LEU A 363 6.51 8.82 -4.86
CA LEU A 363 7.59 7.97 -5.38
C LEU A 363 8.98 8.51 -5.05
N MET A 364 9.16 9.83 -5.10
CA MET A 364 10.44 10.48 -4.77
C MET A 364 10.69 10.54 -3.25
N SER A 365 9.64 10.53 -2.43
CA SER A 365 9.75 10.66 -0.98
C SER A 365 10.08 9.35 -0.28
N ASP A 366 9.56 8.22 -0.77
CA ASP A 366 9.73 6.91 -0.13
C ASP A 366 10.24 5.85 -1.10
N TYR A 367 11.55 5.58 -1.06
CA TYR A 367 12.16 4.52 -1.87
C TYR A 367 11.52 3.14 -1.60
N ALA A 368 11.00 2.91 -0.39
CA ALA A 368 10.50 1.60 0.00
C ALA A 368 9.14 1.27 -0.62
N VAL A 369 8.43 2.24 -1.21
CA VAL A 369 7.21 1.97 -1.98
C VAL A 369 7.50 1.45 -3.38
N SER A 370 8.75 1.55 -3.84
CA SER A 370 9.21 1.12 -5.17
C SER A 370 9.91 -0.24 -5.10
N PRO A 371 9.23 -1.36 -5.42
CA PRO A 371 9.79 -2.70 -5.25
C PRO A 371 11.07 -2.92 -6.06
N GLU A 372 11.12 -2.37 -7.28
CA GLU A 372 12.29 -2.43 -8.17
C GLU A 372 13.53 -1.79 -7.55
N ILE A 373 13.37 -0.62 -6.91
CA ILE A 373 14.47 0.07 -6.22
C ILE A 373 14.95 -0.76 -5.03
N VAL A 374 14.03 -1.25 -4.20
CA VAL A 374 14.38 -2.08 -3.02
C VAL A 374 15.10 -3.37 -3.42
N ALA A 375 14.66 -4.01 -4.50
CA ALA A 375 15.22 -5.28 -4.97
C ALA A 375 16.56 -5.10 -5.69
N LYS A 376 16.63 -4.15 -6.65
CA LYS A 376 17.77 -4.00 -7.56
C LYS A 376 18.88 -3.10 -7.03
N CYS A 377 18.60 -2.23 -6.05
CA CYS A 377 19.58 -1.31 -5.46
C CYS A 377 20.07 -1.72 -4.07
N LYS A 378 19.79 -2.96 -3.62
CA LYS A 378 20.14 -3.41 -2.27
C LYS A 378 21.65 -3.28 -1.98
N THR A 379 22.50 -3.62 -2.95
CA THR A 379 23.95 -3.56 -2.79
C THR A 379 24.42 -2.13 -2.59
N GLU A 380 23.95 -1.20 -3.42
CA GLU A 380 24.29 0.21 -3.38
C GLU A 380 23.80 0.85 -2.08
N MET A 381 22.59 0.50 -1.62
CA MET A 381 22.06 0.97 -0.35
C MET A 381 22.95 0.57 0.83
N VAL A 382 23.48 -0.65 0.83
CA VAL A 382 24.35 -1.15 1.90
C VAL A 382 25.76 -0.54 1.81
N GLN A 383 26.32 -0.41 0.61
CA GLN A 383 27.70 0.02 0.42
C GLN A 383 27.86 1.54 0.45
N HIS A 384 26.99 2.28 -0.23
CA HIS A 384 27.12 3.73 -0.42
C HIS A 384 26.17 4.54 0.47
N CYS A 385 25.07 3.94 0.94
CA CYS A 385 24.05 4.60 1.76
C CYS A 385 23.85 3.94 3.13
N SER A 386 24.91 3.33 3.67
CA SER A 386 24.88 2.48 4.87
C SER A 386 24.22 3.15 6.09
N SER A 387 24.53 4.43 6.32
CA SER A 387 23.97 5.21 7.42
C SER A 387 22.45 5.35 7.36
N LEU A 388 21.90 5.50 6.15
CA LEU A 388 20.46 5.58 5.91
C LEU A 388 19.82 4.19 5.89
N TYR A 389 20.53 3.17 5.38
CA TYR A 389 20.04 1.80 5.32
C TYR A 389 19.86 1.19 6.73
N GLN A 390 20.80 1.45 7.64
CA GLN A 390 20.74 0.99 9.03
C GLN A 390 19.59 1.60 9.83
N GLN A 391 19.15 2.81 9.48
CA GLN A 391 17.99 3.47 10.11
C GLN A 391 16.65 2.79 9.76
N GLY A 392 16.64 1.79 8.85
CA GLY A 392 15.50 0.90 8.62
C GLY A 392 14.37 1.52 7.79
N ALA A 393 13.10 1.24 8.12
CA ALA A 393 11.88 1.80 7.48
C ALA A 393 11.15 2.89 8.31
N SER A 394 11.57 3.15 9.55
CA SER A 394 10.94 4.11 10.49
C SER A 394 11.70 5.46 10.58
N GLY A 395 11.01 6.60 10.40
CA GLY A 395 11.61 7.95 10.54
C GLY A 395 10.75 9.12 9.98
N THR A 396 11.08 10.36 10.37
CA THR A 396 10.43 11.64 9.98
C THR A 396 10.78 12.10 8.55
N VAL A 397 10.22 13.23 8.08
CA VAL A 397 10.64 13.89 6.82
C VAL A 397 12.14 14.17 6.86
N GLU A 398 12.66 14.74 7.95
CA GLU A 398 14.10 15.01 8.08
C GLU A 398 14.94 13.74 8.14
N GLN A 399 14.35 12.59 8.46
CA GLN A 399 15.08 11.32 8.52
C GLN A 399 14.96 10.51 7.21
N ARG A 400 13.93 10.74 6.38
CA ARG A 400 13.62 9.87 5.24
C ARG A 400 13.21 10.52 3.94
N GLY A 401 12.52 11.67 3.97
CA GLY A 401 11.82 12.23 2.81
C GLY A 401 12.76 12.43 1.62
N GLY A 402 12.82 11.45 0.71
CA GLY A 402 13.71 11.42 -0.44
C GLY A 402 15.21 11.18 -0.17
N ARG A 403 15.66 11.08 1.08
CA ARG A 403 17.10 10.99 1.41
C ARG A 403 17.79 9.77 0.82
N MET A 404 17.15 8.61 0.89
CA MET A 404 17.70 7.38 0.30
C MET A 404 17.78 7.50 -1.22
N ILE A 405 16.75 8.07 -1.87
CA ILE A 405 16.75 8.28 -3.31
C ILE A 405 17.89 9.22 -3.70
N HIS A 406 18.02 10.37 -3.06
CA HIS A 406 19.12 11.30 -3.31
C HIS A 406 20.51 10.72 -3.02
N CYS A 407 20.65 9.87 -2.00
CA CYS A 407 21.88 9.13 -1.78
C CYS A 407 22.21 8.21 -2.96
N LEU A 408 21.22 7.48 -3.49
CA LEU A 408 21.38 6.67 -4.70
C LEU A 408 21.68 7.51 -5.94
N LEU A 409 21.05 8.69 -6.09
CA LEU A 409 21.35 9.62 -7.20
C LEU A 409 22.80 10.10 -7.13
N ASN A 410 23.28 10.47 -5.96
CA ASN A 410 24.66 10.92 -5.77
C ASN A 410 25.66 9.78 -5.97
N ALA A 411 25.35 8.58 -5.46
CA ALA A 411 26.17 7.40 -5.69
C ALA A 411 26.25 7.05 -7.19
N ALA A 412 25.13 7.11 -7.91
CA ALA A 412 25.11 6.90 -9.37
C ALA A 412 25.90 7.96 -10.16
N ARG A 413 26.13 9.15 -9.58
CA ARG A 413 26.97 10.20 -10.15
C ARG A 413 28.47 9.99 -9.86
N LYS A 414 28.82 9.59 -8.64
CA LYS A 414 30.22 9.59 -8.17
C LYS A 414 30.90 8.22 -8.24
N GLU A 415 30.14 7.14 -8.10
CA GLU A 415 30.68 5.80 -7.90
C GLU A 415 30.80 5.05 -9.23
N LYS A 416 32.03 4.68 -9.60
CA LYS A 416 32.30 3.89 -10.82
C LYS A 416 31.76 2.45 -10.71
N THR A 417 31.55 1.94 -9.51
CA THR A 417 31.12 0.56 -9.23
C THR A 417 29.60 0.41 -9.10
N PHE A 418 28.82 1.43 -9.44
CA PHE A 418 27.36 1.40 -9.33
C PHE A 418 26.75 0.38 -10.31
N SER A 419 25.87 -0.52 -9.83
CA SER A 419 25.39 -1.60 -10.70
C SER A 419 24.49 -1.09 -11.82
N PRO A 420 24.57 -1.68 -13.03
CA PRO A 420 23.67 -1.35 -14.15
C PRO A 420 22.19 -1.60 -13.84
N ALA A 421 21.91 -2.64 -13.03
CA ALA A 421 20.55 -2.99 -12.62
C ALA A 421 19.92 -1.91 -11.73
N CYS A 422 20.67 -1.43 -10.73
CA CYS A 422 20.20 -0.31 -9.91
C CYS A 422 20.10 0.97 -10.74
N LEU A 423 21.09 1.26 -11.60
CA LEU A 423 21.10 2.47 -12.42
C LEU A 423 19.87 2.56 -13.31
N THR A 424 19.48 1.44 -13.94
CA THR A 424 18.28 1.36 -14.76
C THR A 424 17.03 1.65 -13.92
N SER A 425 16.93 1.09 -12.72
CA SER A 425 15.79 1.29 -11.82
C SER A 425 15.68 2.75 -11.35
N VAL A 426 16.81 3.36 -10.99
CA VAL A 426 16.90 4.78 -10.63
C VAL A 426 16.53 5.67 -11.81
N LYS A 427 17.05 5.40 -13.02
CA LYS A 427 16.67 6.12 -14.25
C LYS A 427 15.16 6.04 -14.50
N THR A 428 14.57 4.86 -14.43
CA THR A 428 13.12 4.67 -14.60
C THR A 428 12.32 5.48 -13.57
N LEU A 429 12.75 5.49 -12.30
CA LEU A 429 12.13 6.31 -11.25
C LEU A 429 12.23 7.81 -11.58
N VAL A 430 13.42 8.31 -11.91
CA VAL A 430 13.64 9.73 -12.19
C VAL A 430 12.84 10.18 -13.41
N VAL A 431 12.73 9.37 -14.46
CA VAL A 431 11.88 9.66 -15.64
C VAL A 431 10.40 9.71 -15.26
N ALA A 432 9.91 8.82 -14.39
CA ALA A 432 8.51 8.82 -13.99
C ALA A 432 8.14 9.97 -13.03
N VAL A 433 9.07 10.34 -12.14
CA VAL A 433 8.92 11.47 -11.20
C VAL A 433 9.08 12.81 -11.92
N ASP A 434 9.98 12.88 -12.91
CA ASP A 434 10.34 14.08 -13.67
C ASP A 434 10.61 15.32 -12.79
N PRO A 435 11.51 15.21 -11.78
CA PRO A 435 11.79 16.32 -10.85
C PRO A 435 12.43 17.54 -11.55
N GLY A 436 13.03 17.32 -12.72
CA GLY A 436 13.57 18.37 -13.59
C GLY A 436 12.52 19.27 -14.22
N ASN A 437 11.28 18.78 -14.37
CA ASN A 437 10.15 19.56 -14.89
C ASN A 437 9.40 20.32 -13.79
N ASP A 438 9.21 19.71 -12.62
CA ASP A 438 8.56 20.36 -11.50
C ASP A 438 9.25 20.00 -10.20
N ILE A 439 9.97 20.98 -9.62
CA ILE A 439 10.71 20.81 -8.37
C ILE A 439 9.83 20.27 -7.23
N ARG A 440 8.51 20.52 -7.26
CA ARG A 440 7.57 20.05 -6.21
C ARG A 440 7.41 18.53 -6.19
N ALA A 441 7.78 17.85 -7.28
CA ALA A 441 7.84 16.40 -7.35
C ALA A 441 8.96 15.82 -6.48
N ASP A 442 9.95 16.64 -6.13
CA ASP A 442 11.07 16.29 -5.26
C ASP A 442 11.05 17.14 -3.98
N PRO A 443 10.47 16.61 -2.88
CA PRO A 443 10.36 17.36 -1.65
C PRO A 443 11.70 17.68 -0.99
N LEU A 444 12.72 16.84 -1.19
CA LEU A 444 14.03 17.06 -0.57
C LEU A 444 14.75 18.20 -1.30
N LEU A 445 14.77 18.16 -2.63
CA LEU A 445 15.29 19.24 -3.45
C LEU A 445 14.52 20.55 -3.21
N GLU A 446 13.19 20.50 -3.19
CA GLU A 446 12.34 21.67 -2.93
C GLU A 446 12.66 22.33 -1.57
N THR A 447 12.87 21.52 -0.55
CA THR A 447 13.18 22.01 0.81
C THR A 447 14.59 22.56 0.89
N ALA A 448 15.59 21.83 0.36
CA ALA A 448 16.99 22.26 0.33
C ALA A 448 17.17 23.59 -0.42
N CYS A 449 16.42 23.79 -1.51
CA CYS A 449 16.52 24.99 -2.33
C CYS A 449 15.54 26.11 -1.94
N ARG A 450 14.72 25.96 -0.89
CA ARG A 450 13.66 26.93 -0.56
C ARG A 450 14.19 28.36 -0.41
N SER A 451 15.27 28.55 0.36
CA SER A 451 15.87 29.88 0.59
C SER A 451 16.43 30.50 -0.70
N VAL A 452 17.03 29.68 -1.58
CA VAL A 452 17.54 30.13 -2.89
C VAL A 452 16.39 30.51 -3.81
N ILE A 453 15.32 29.71 -3.83
CA ILE A 453 14.11 29.99 -4.62
C ILE A 453 13.48 31.30 -4.19
N ASP A 454 13.31 31.51 -2.89
CA ASP A 454 12.67 32.72 -2.34
C ASP A 454 13.50 33.99 -2.55
N THR A 455 14.82 33.87 -2.74
CA THR A 455 15.73 35.02 -2.91
C THR A 455 16.11 35.31 -4.36
N LEU A 456 16.28 34.27 -5.19
CA LEU A 456 16.75 34.40 -6.58
C LEU A 456 15.66 34.09 -7.62
N CYS A 457 14.71 33.21 -7.29
CA CYS A 457 13.70 32.70 -8.23
C CYS A 457 12.25 33.05 -7.84
N ALA A 458 12.02 33.99 -6.91
CA ALA A 458 10.70 34.23 -6.31
C ALA A 458 9.58 34.59 -7.28
N ARG A 459 9.90 35.18 -8.45
CA ARG A 459 8.92 35.58 -9.47
C ARG A 459 8.62 34.48 -10.50
N ILE A 460 9.27 33.34 -10.38
CA ILE A 460 9.19 32.26 -11.34
C ILE A 460 8.13 31.26 -10.89
N LYS A 461 7.22 30.89 -11.80
CA LYS A 461 6.20 29.90 -11.49
C LYS A 461 6.78 28.48 -11.57
N PRO A 462 6.42 27.58 -10.64
CA PRO A 462 6.83 26.17 -10.72
C PRO A 462 6.18 25.46 -11.92
N GLY A 463 6.81 24.37 -12.37
CA GLY A 463 6.43 23.61 -13.57
C GLY A 463 7.14 24.08 -14.84
N ASP A 464 7.08 23.25 -15.89
CA ASP A 464 7.78 23.45 -17.17
C ASP A 464 9.28 23.71 -16.98
N SER A 465 9.94 23.05 -16.05
CA SER A 465 11.36 23.22 -15.67
C SER A 465 11.78 24.62 -15.18
N ASN A 466 10.86 25.57 -15.06
CA ASN A 466 11.18 26.98 -14.81
C ASN A 466 12.09 27.22 -13.59
N ILE A 467 11.75 26.61 -12.45
CA ILE A 467 12.52 26.79 -11.20
C ILE A 467 13.88 26.10 -11.30
N ILE A 468 13.93 24.86 -11.79
CA ILE A 468 15.18 24.12 -11.97
C ILE A 468 16.15 24.91 -12.83
N LEU A 469 15.69 25.48 -13.93
CA LEU A 469 16.50 26.29 -14.83
C LEU A 469 17.02 27.56 -14.18
N CYS A 470 16.18 28.26 -13.41
CA CYS A 470 16.62 29.43 -12.63
C CYS A 470 17.72 29.06 -11.63
N LEU A 471 17.58 27.93 -10.95
CA LEU A 471 18.59 27.45 -10.01
C LEU A 471 19.90 27.10 -10.73
N MET A 472 19.83 26.46 -11.91
CA MET A 472 21.03 26.18 -12.73
C MET A 472 21.74 27.46 -13.17
N ASP A 473 20.99 28.46 -13.63
CA ASP A 473 21.55 29.75 -14.06
C ASP A 473 22.23 30.51 -12.89
N ASN A 474 21.87 30.17 -11.65
CA ASN A 474 22.42 30.75 -10.42
C ASN A 474 23.34 29.80 -9.64
N LEU A 475 23.83 28.70 -10.24
CA LEU A 475 24.72 27.74 -9.56
C LEU A 475 25.96 28.41 -8.93
N LYS A 476 26.54 29.40 -9.60
CA LYS A 476 27.75 30.11 -9.13
C LYS A 476 27.42 31.34 -8.26
N ASN A 477 26.16 31.56 -7.90
CA ASN A 477 25.75 32.73 -7.11
C ASN A 477 26.08 32.52 -5.63
N ASN A 478 26.56 33.56 -4.95
CA ASN A 478 26.91 33.50 -3.52
C ASN A 478 25.72 33.17 -2.59
N ARG A 479 24.48 33.30 -3.06
CA ARG A 479 23.28 32.90 -2.32
C ARG A 479 22.89 31.43 -2.53
N MET A 480 23.57 30.72 -3.43
CA MET A 480 23.41 29.28 -3.58
C MET A 480 24.01 28.60 -2.34
N THR A 481 23.23 27.75 -1.68
CA THR A 481 23.68 26.96 -0.54
C THR A 481 24.25 25.63 -1.01
N ASP A 482 25.29 25.11 -0.36
CA ASP A 482 25.88 23.80 -0.69
C ASP A 482 24.83 22.67 -0.75
N GLU A 483 23.85 22.66 0.18
CA GLU A 483 22.79 21.65 0.20
C GLU A 483 21.89 21.73 -1.05
N CYS A 484 21.46 22.92 -1.44
CA CYS A 484 20.71 23.12 -2.68
C CYS A 484 21.54 22.74 -3.92
N GLU A 485 22.81 23.17 -3.98
CA GLU A 485 23.71 22.84 -5.10
C GLU A 485 23.87 21.32 -5.25
N ASP A 486 24.16 20.61 -4.17
CA ASP A 486 24.33 19.16 -4.18
C ASP A 486 23.08 18.43 -4.67
N ARG A 487 21.90 18.75 -4.09
CA ARG A 487 20.62 18.12 -4.48
C ARG A 487 20.25 18.45 -5.92
N LEU A 488 20.50 19.68 -6.34
CA LEU A 488 20.24 20.14 -7.70
C LEU A 488 21.12 19.38 -8.69
N MET A 489 22.41 19.23 -8.40
CA MET A 489 23.36 18.51 -9.24
C MET A 489 23.10 17.00 -9.33
N GLU A 490 22.56 16.40 -8.26
CA GLU A 490 22.08 15.00 -8.29
C GLU A 490 20.98 14.81 -9.33
N VAL A 491 20.03 15.74 -9.44
CA VAL A 491 18.96 15.70 -10.46
C VAL A 491 19.49 16.11 -11.84
N ALA A 492 20.33 17.15 -11.89
CA ALA A 492 20.94 17.66 -13.13
C ALA A 492 21.72 16.59 -13.89
N TYR A 493 22.42 15.72 -13.15
CA TYR A 493 23.18 14.61 -13.70
C TYR A 493 22.32 13.74 -14.62
N PHE A 494 21.12 13.34 -14.17
CA PHE A 494 20.20 12.54 -14.98
C PHE A 494 19.59 13.36 -16.13
N MET A 495 19.21 14.61 -15.87
CA MET A 495 18.66 15.50 -16.91
C MET A 495 19.64 15.73 -18.07
N SER A 496 20.94 15.79 -17.80
CA SER A 496 21.98 15.99 -18.82
C SER A 496 22.24 14.77 -19.71
N ARG A 497 21.78 13.58 -19.28
CA ARG A 497 22.05 12.28 -19.92
C ARG A 497 20.83 11.73 -20.64
N ASP A 498 19.63 12.01 -20.14
CA ASP A 498 18.38 11.48 -20.68
C ASP A 498 17.51 12.60 -21.26
N TRP A 499 17.31 12.57 -22.57
CA TRP A 499 16.50 13.56 -23.28
C TRP A 499 15.04 13.57 -22.82
N ARG A 500 14.54 12.46 -22.27
CA ARG A 500 13.16 12.38 -21.74
C ARG A 500 12.99 13.33 -20.57
N LEU A 501 14.05 13.64 -19.83
CA LEU A 501 14.05 14.60 -18.72
C LEU A 501 14.21 16.06 -19.19
N THR A 502 14.10 16.32 -20.50
CA THR A 502 14.16 17.66 -21.09
C THR A 502 12.88 18.00 -21.86
N PRO A 503 11.72 18.14 -21.17
CA PRO A 503 10.42 18.29 -21.82
C PRO A 503 10.32 19.53 -22.72
N ARG A 504 11.03 20.62 -22.40
CA ARG A 504 11.09 21.81 -23.25
C ARG A 504 11.80 21.56 -24.57
N LEU A 505 12.94 20.86 -24.53
CA LEU A 505 13.65 20.45 -25.74
C LEU A 505 12.70 19.62 -26.61
N MET A 506 12.01 18.66 -26.01
CA MET A 506 11.09 17.82 -26.76
C MET A 506 9.96 18.62 -27.38
N ARG A 507 9.31 19.51 -26.64
CA ARG A 507 8.19 20.32 -27.16
C ARG A 507 8.64 21.24 -28.31
N SER A 508 9.77 21.93 -28.15
CA SER A 508 10.25 22.94 -29.10
C SER A 508 11.00 22.33 -30.29
N CYS A 509 11.69 21.21 -30.10
CA CYS A 509 12.51 20.57 -31.15
C CYS A 509 11.90 19.31 -31.76
N GLN A 510 10.70 18.85 -31.35
CA GLN A 510 10.11 17.59 -31.81
C GLN A 510 10.16 17.43 -33.34
N LYS A 511 9.70 18.44 -34.09
CA LYS A 511 9.67 18.39 -35.55
C LYS A 511 11.06 18.25 -36.15
N ASN A 512 12.04 18.99 -35.62
CA ASN A 512 13.41 18.89 -36.08
C ASN A 512 14.04 17.56 -35.70
N LEU A 513 13.77 17.03 -34.50
CA LEU A 513 14.28 15.73 -34.07
C LEU A 513 13.73 14.59 -34.93
N ILE A 514 12.44 14.61 -35.28
CA ILE A 514 11.83 13.60 -36.17
C ILE A 514 12.41 13.71 -37.59
N ASN A 515 12.46 14.92 -38.15
CA ASN A 515 12.81 15.11 -39.56
C ASN A 515 14.32 15.08 -39.85
N LEU A 516 15.15 15.47 -38.89
CA LEU A 516 16.61 15.64 -39.09
C LEU A 516 17.45 14.69 -38.24
N CYS A 517 16.90 14.15 -37.15
CA CYS A 517 17.62 13.33 -36.19
C CYS A 517 16.98 11.94 -35.96
N GLU A 518 16.11 11.52 -36.89
CA GLU A 518 15.50 10.18 -36.93
C GLU A 518 14.80 9.75 -35.64
N LEU A 519 14.26 10.71 -34.87
CA LEU A 519 13.43 10.38 -33.71
C LEU A 519 12.14 9.67 -34.20
N PRO A 520 11.85 8.45 -33.73
CA PRO A 520 10.59 7.76 -34.02
C PRO A 520 9.38 8.62 -33.68
N SER A 521 8.37 8.61 -34.54
CA SER A 521 7.16 9.42 -34.35
C SER A 521 6.32 8.98 -33.13
N ASP A 522 6.50 7.74 -32.68
CA ASP A 522 5.85 7.10 -31.52
C ASP A 522 6.74 7.05 -30.27
N TRP A 523 7.81 7.84 -30.21
CA TRP A 523 8.80 7.87 -29.11
C TRP A 523 8.24 7.91 -27.68
N SER A 524 7.02 8.43 -27.49
CA SER A 524 6.38 8.53 -26.17
C SER A 524 5.80 7.21 -25.67
N LEU A 525 5.72 6.19 -26.52
CA LEU A 525 5.08 4.89 -26.24
C LEU A 525 6.09 3.75 -26.09
N THR A 526 7.37 4.03 -26.36
CA THR A 526 8.45 3.04 -26.43
C THR A 526 9.39 3.18 -25.22
N PRO A 527 9.11 2.52 -24.09
CA PRO A 527 9.96 2.58 -22.90
C PRO A 527 11.41 2.10 -23.12
N ASN A 528 11.65 1.32 -24.18
CA ASN A 528 12.95 0.76 -24.56
C ASN A 528 13.78 1.63 -25.52
N MET A 529 13.39 2.88 -25.82
CA MET A 529 14.21 3.81 -26.61
C MET A 529 15.46 4.33 -25.87
N SER A 530 15.91 3.62 -24.84
CA SER A 530 16.98 4.00 -23.90
C SER A 530 18.39 4.03 -24.49
N ASP A 531 18.57 3.62 -25.75
CA ASP A 531 19.91 3.49 -26.34
C ASP A 531 20.48 4.82 -26.87
N VAL A 532 19.63 5.78 -27.24
CA VAL A 532 20.09 7.08 -27.77
C VAL A 532 20.21 8.10 -26.63
N SER A 533 21.44 8.55 -26.39
CA SER A 533 21.73 9.55 -25.35
C SER A 533 21.24 10.96 -25.73
N LEU A 534 21.04 11.84 -24.73
CA LEU A 534 20.78 13.26 -25.00
C LEU A 534 21.92 13.89 -25.81
N GLY A 535 23.16 13.47 -25.58
CA GLY A 535 24.34 13.93 -26.30
C GLY A 535 24.27 13.71 -27.81
N GLU A 536 23.75 12.58 -28.24
CA GLU A 536 23.57 12.26 -29.67
C GLU A 536 22.55 13.19 -30.34
N TYR A 537 21.40 13.44 -29.70
CA TYR A 537 20.42 14.39 -30.22
C TYR A 537 20.95 15.82 -30.25
N LEU A 538 21.64 16.27 -29.19
CA LEU A 538 22.27 17.59 -29.19
C LEU A 538 23.34 17.72 -30.29
N SER A 539 24.14 16.68 -30.51
CA SER A 539 25.13 16.63 -31.60
C SER A 539 24.47 16.68 -32.97
N CYS A 540 23.33 16.02 -33.16
CA CYS A 540 22.54 16.12 -34.38
C CYS A 540 21.96 17.54 -34.59
N LEU A 541 21.35 18.13 -33.57
CA LEU A 541 20.81 19.49 -33.61
C LEU A 541 21.91 20.52 -33.92
N TYR A 542 23.10 20.33 -33.36
CA TYR A 542 24.26 21.17 -33.67
C TYR A 542 24.64 21.10 -35.15
N ARG A 543 24.76 19.89 -35.71
CA ARG A 543 25.06 19.67 -37.14
C ARG A 543 24.03 20.36 -38.05
N HIS A 544 22.77 20.38 -37.63
CA HIS A 544 21.66 20.99 -38.39
C HIS A 544 21.28 22.41 -37.91
N LYS A 545 22.12 23.10 -37.12
CA LYS A 545 21.78 24.39 -36.47
C LYS A 545 21.17 25.45 -37.41
N LYS A 546 21.56 25.47 -38.69
CA LYS A 546 21.03 26.42 -39.69
C LYS A 546 19.61 26.08 -40.16
N GLN A 547 19.23 24.80 -40.10
CA GLN A 547 17.95 24.25 -40.55
C GLN A 547 16.93 24.12 -39.40
N LEU A 548 17.35 24.37 -38.16
CA LEU A 548 16.44 24.42 -37.01
C LEU A 548 15.51 25.62 -37.11
N ASP A 549 14.25 25.41 -36.72
CA ASP A 549 13.31 26.51 -36.54
C ASP A 549 13.75 27.40 -35.37
N ASN A 550 13.15 28.60 -35.26
CA ASN A 550 13.57 29.58 -34.26
C ASN A 550 13.34 29.09 -32.83
N GLU A 551 12.24 28.36 -32.59
CA GLU A 551 11.89 27.86 -31.27
C GLU A 551 12.89 26.79 -30.80
N CYS A 552 13.15 25.78 -31.62
CA CYS A 552 14.13 24.74 -31.35
C CYS A 552 15.54 25.32 -31.22
N ARG A 553 15.92 26.25 -32.09
CA ARG A 553 17.25 26.89 -32.06
C ARG A 553 17.49 27.62 -30.74
N ASN A 554 16.52 28.37 -30.26
CA ASN A 554 16.64 29.13 -29.02
C ASN A 554 16.76 28.17 -27.81
N GLU A 555 15.94 27.12 -27.78
CA GLU A 555 15.97 26.13 -26.71
C GLU A 555 17.27 25.31 -26.73
N PHE A 556 17.74 24.89 -27.91
CA PHE A 556 19.02 24.22 -28.09
C PHE A 556 20.18 25.10 -27.57
N GLN A 557 20.24 26.37 -27.96
CA GLN A 557 21.27 27.30 -27.49
C GLN A 557 21.24 27.48 -25.97
N ARG A 558 20.05 27.52 -25.37
CA ARG A 558 19.88 27.62 -23.91
C ARG A 558 20.43 26.39 -23.19
N ILE A 559 20.14 25.19 -23.68
CA ILE A 559 20.65 23.93 -23.11
C ILE A 559 22.17 23.89 -23.20
N MET A 560 22.74 24.26 -24.35
CA MET A 560 24.19 24.31 -24.52
C MET A 560 24.84 25.27 -23.52
N ARG A 561 24.27 26.46 -23.30
CA ARG A 561 24.75 27.42 -22.28
C ARG A 561 24.62 26.90 -20.86
N THR A 562 23.54 26.19 -20.55
CA THR A 562 23.34 25.62 -19.21
C THR A 562 24.41 24.56 -18.93
N ARG A 563 24.68 23.69 -19.91
CA ARG A 563 25.68 22.62 -19.80
C ARG A 563 27.11 23.14 -19.64
N THR A 564 27.46 24.31 -20.19
CA THR A 564 28.80 24.91 -19.99
C THR A 564 29.04 25.41 -18.56
N THR A 565 28.01 25.47 -17.71
CA THR A 565 28.14 25.96 -16.33
C THR A 565 28.98 25.03 -15.45
N SER A 566 28.96 23.72 -15.74
CA SER A 566 29.69 22.69 -15.01
C SER A 566 30.04 21.51 -15.92
N VAL A 567 31.27 21.01 -15.82
CA VAL A 567 31.74 19.83 -16.56
C VAL A 567 30.86 18.60 -16.28
N GLY A 568 30.31 18.47 -15.08
CA GLY A 568 29.42 17.35 -14.71
C GLY A 568 28.07 17.33 -15.44
N LEU A 569 27.76 18.38 -16.20
CA LEU A 569 26.57 18.46 -17.07
C LEU A 569 26.90 18.10 -18.53
N MET A 570 28.13 17.68 -18.80
CA MET A 570 28.64 17.30 -20.12
C MET A 570 29.22 15.88 -20.03
N PRO A 571 28.38 14.83 -20.05
CA PRO A 571 28.82 13.44 -19.90
C PRO A 571 29.95 13.07 -20.86
N GLU A 572 29.91 13.61 -22.09
CA GLU A 572 30.89 13.33 -23.13
C GLU A 572 32.30 13.84 -22.77
N ILE A 573 32.39 14.89 -21.94
CA ILE A 573 33.65 15.45 -21.44
C ILE A 573 33.96 14.86 -20.06
N GLU A 574 32.97 14.78 -19.18
CA GLU A 574 33.13 14.23 -17.83
C GLU A 574 33.68 12.81 -17.86
N ASP A 575 33.05 11.91 -18.63
CA ASP A 575 33.40 10.49 -18.65
C ASP A 575 34.81 10.24 -19.23
N ASN A 576 35.29 11.15 -20.09
CA ASN A 576 36.58 10.99 -20.80
C ASN A 576 37.72 11.84 -20.21
N CYS A 577 37.42 12.97 -19.57
CA CYS A 577 38.42 14.00 -19.26
C CYS A 577 38.46 14.39 -17.78
N ILE A 578 37.59 13.86 -16.91
CA ILE A 578 37.53 14.32 -15.50
C ILE A 578 38.82 14.04 -14.71
N GLU A 579 39.51 12.93 -15.00
CA GLU A 579 40.79 12.59 -14.35
C GLU A 579 41.89 13.57 -14.77
N ASP A 580 41.94 13.91 -16.06
CA ASP A 580 42.90 14.88 -16.60
C ASP A 580 42.62 16.29 -16.07
N LEU A 581 41.35 16.70 -16.03
CA LEU A 581 40.92 17.99 -15.50
C LEU A 581 41.24 18.15 -14.01
N ALA A 582 41.21 17.05 -13.23
CA ALA A 582 41.60 17.07 -11.82
C ALA A 582 43.10 17.36 -11.61
N THR A 583 43.94 17.13 -12.64
CA THR A 583 45.38 17.43 -12.58
C THR A 583 45.73 18.88 -12.96
N CYS A 584 44.76 19.64 -13.49
CA CYS A 584 44.97 21.05 -13.84
C CYS A 584 45.16 21.92 -12.58
N LYS A 585 46.39 22.42 -12.37
CA LYS A 585 46.81 23.22 -11.20
C LYS A 585 46.24 24.66 -11.10
N ASN A 586 45.12 24.97 -11.74
CA ASN A 586 44.47 26.29 -11.61
C ASN A 586 42.94 26.16 -11.61
N PRO A 587 42.25 26.33 -10.45
CA PRO A 587 40.80 26.17 -10.38
C PRO A 587 40.00 27.37 -10.92
N GLU A 588 40.65 28.43 -11.40
CA GLU A 588 39.96 29.64 -11.88
C GLU A 588 39.40 29.56 -13.30
N ILE A 589 39.68 28.50 -14.06
CA ILE A 589 39.04 28.33 -15.38
C ILE A 589 37.78 27.47 -15.23
N LYS A 590 36.81 27.97 -14.46
CA LYS A 590 35.42 27.52 -14.53
C LYS A 590 34.73 28.19 -15.71
N GLY A 591 34.99 27.71 -16.92
CA GLY A 591 34.21 27.96 -18.13
C GLY A 591 34.54 29.27 -18.86
N GLU A 592 35.45 29.18 -19.82
CA GLU A 592 35.36 29.87 -21.11
C GLU A 592 35.40 28.84 -22.23
#